data_AF-A0A015K327-F1
#
_entry.id   AF-A0A015K327-F1
#
_cell.length_a   1.000
_cell.length_b   1.000
_cell.length_c   1.000
_cell.angle_alpha   90.00
_cell.angle_beta   90.00
_cell.angle_gamma   90.00
#
_symmetry.space_group_name_H-M   'P 1'
#
loop_
_entity.id
_entity.type
_entity.pdbx_description
1 polymer ?
#
loop_
_entity_poly.entity_id
_entity_poly.type
_entity_poly.pdbx_seq_one_letter_code
_entity_poly.pdbx_strand_id
1 'polypeptide(L)'
;MVDVIAKVIEDFSARDLHSALLVNREWCRATVPMYWKAPFSFTMKRSTTALKVYESFLETAEKSTQQTVQKPFFDYPLFIKELNYTNLLACLKIMRFA
;
A
#
# COMPACT_ATOMS: atom_id res chain seq x y z
N MET A 1 -16.35 -3.39 -17.30
CA MET A 1 -15.02 -3.18 -17.94
C MET A 1 -13.88 -3.30 -16.93
N VAL A 2 -14.07 -2.90 -15.67
CA VAL A 2 -13.11 -3.13 -14.56
C VAL A 2 -12.79 -4.62 -14.37
N ASP A 3 -13.74 -5.51 -14.66
CA ASP A 3 -13.60 -6.96 -14.44
C ASP A 3 -12.50 -7.61 -15.30
N VAL A 4 -12.34 -7.18 -16.55
CA VAL A 4 -11.32 -7.74 -17.44
C VAL A 4 -9.92 -7.30 -16.99
N ILE A 5 -9.76 -6.01 -16.66
CA ILE A 5 -8.49 -5.47 -16.17
C ILE A 5 -8.10 -6.15 -14.85
N ALA A 6 -9.05 -6.28 -13.91
CA ALA A 6 -8.81 -6.96 -12.64
C ALA A 6 -8.41 -8.44 -12.85
N LYS A 7 -9.04 -9.13 -13.80
CA LYS A 7 -8.70 -10.53 -14.11
C LYS A 7 -7.31 -10.68 -14.70
N VAL A 8 -6.87 -9.76 -15.56
CA VAL A 8 -5.50 -9.74 -16.10
C VAL A 8 -4.48 -9.45 -15.00
N ILE A 9 -4.79 -8.51 -14.10
CA ILE A 9 -3.90 -8.12 -12.99
C ILE A 9 -3.74 -9.25 -11.95
N GLU A 10 -4.70 -10.17 -11.84
CA GLU A 10 -4.63 -11.28 -10.88
C GLU A 10 -3.39 -12.17 -11.08
N ASP A 11 -2.95 -12.33 -12.33
CA ASP A 11 -1.79 -13.14 -12.70
C ASP A 11 -0.44 -12.38 -12.63
N PHE A 12 -0.46 -11.11 -12.21
CA PHE A 12 0.72 -10.25 -12.22
C PHE A 12 1.65 -10.52 -11.02
N SER A 13 2.96 -10.53 -11.27
CA SER A 13 3.94 -10.50 -10.19
C SER A 13 3.96 -9.13 -9.51
N ALA A 14 4.58 -9.03 -8.33
CA ALA A 14 4.72 -7.75 -7.64
C ALA A 14 5.42 -6.65 -8.46
N ARG A 15 6.30 -7.04 -9.39
CA ARG A 15 6.96 -6.10 -10.32
C ARG A 15 5.99 -5.63 -11.40
N ASP A 16 5.19 -6.54 -11.94
CA ASP A 16 4.19 -6.22 -12.96
C ASP A 16 3.09 -5.33 -12.38
N LEU A 17 2.66 -5.61 -11.15
CA LEU A 17 1.75 -4.72 -10.41
C LEU A 17 2.37 -3.33 -10.21
N HIS A 18 3.67 -3.21 -9.92
CA HIS A 18 4.30 -1.89 -9.82
C HIS A 18 4.26 -1.12 -11.14
N SER A 19 4.53 -1.79 -12.26
CA SER A 19 4.41 -1.19 -13.60
C SER A 19 2.96 -0.83 -13.93
N ALA A 20 2.00 -1.70 -13.59
CA ALA A 20 0.57 -1.51 -13.85
C ALA A 20 -0.01 -0.27 -13.15
N LEU A 21 0.50 0.10 -11.96
CA LEU A 21 0.13 1.33 -11.26
C LEU A 21 0.39 2.60 -12.09
N LEU A 22 1.36 2.56 -13.01
CA LEU A 22 1.85 3.71 -13.76
C LEU A 22 1.22 3.83 -15.16
N VAL A 23 0.42 2.85 -15.60
CA VAL A 23 -0.13 2.79 -16.96
C VAL A 23 -1.15 3.89 -17.20
N ASN A 24 -2.24 3.91 -16.43
CA ASN A 24 -3.28 4.93 -16.46
C ASN A 24 -4.14 4.88 -15.19
N ARG A 25 -5.10 5.80 -15.06
CA ARG A 25 -5.98 5.90 -13.88
C ARG A 25 -6.82 4.64 -13.62
N GLU A 26 -7.33 3.99 -14.67
CA GLU A 26 -8.15 2.79 -14.54
C GLU A 26 -7.33 1.58 -14.06
N TRP A 27 -6.17 1.37 -14.67
CA TRP A 27 -5.23 0.32 -14.26
C TRP A 27 -4.71 0.56 -12.84
N CYS A 28 -4.39 1.81 -12.49
CA CYS A 28 -3.99 2.18 -11.14
C CYS A 28 -5.09 1.80 -10.11
N ARG A 29 -6.35 2.17 -10.38
CA ARG A 29 -7.48 1.88 -9.47
C ARG A 29 -7.68 0.38 -9.26
N ALA A 30 -7.55 -0.44 -10.31
CA ALA A 30 -7.66 -1.89 -10.20
C ALA A 30 -6.43 -2.55 -9.54
N THR A 31 -5.24 -1.99 -9.76
CA THR A 31 -3.98 -2.54 -9.27
C THR A 31 -3.75 -2.24 -7.79
N VAL A 32 -4.16 -1.07 -7.29
CA VAL A 32 -3.89 -0.67 -5.90
C VAL A 32 -4.37 -1.71 -4.87
N PRO A 33 -5.62 -2.22 -4.92
CA PRO A 33 -6.06 -3.26 -3.99
C PRO A 33 -5.22 -4.54 -4.04
N MET A 34 -4.83 -4.97 -5.25
CA MET A 34 -4.01 -6.17 -5.44
C MET A 34 -2.58 -5.96 -4.95
N TYR A 35 -1.98 -4.81 -5.29
CA TYR A 35 -0.66 -4.42 -4.84
C TYR A 35 -0.64 -4.37 -3.31
N TRP A 36 -1.61 -3.74 -2.67
CA TRP A 36 -1.66 -3.53 -1.22
C TRP A 36 -2.21 -4.71 -0.40
N LYS A 37 -2.51 -5.86 -1.03
CA LYS A 37 -2.96 -7.08 -0.36
C LYS A 37 -2.00 -7.54 0.75
N ALA A 38 -0.69 -7.52 0.45
CA ALA A 38 0.37 -8.02 1.32
C ALA A 38 1.57 -7.04 1.36
N PRO A 39 1.42 -5.87 2.00
CA PRO A 39 2.36 -4.76 1.84
C PRO A 39 3.78 -5.07 2.35
N PHE A 40 3.90 -5.97 3.33
CA PHE A 40 5.15 -6.31 4.00
C PHE A 40 5.83 -7.58 3.45
N SER A 41 5.31 -8.21 2.39
CA SER A 41 5.78 -9.55 1.96
C SER A 41 6.84 -9.54 0.85
N PHE A 42 7.16 -8.39 0.25
CA PHE A 42 7.96 -8.36 -0.99
C PHE A 42 9.38 -7.79 -0.82
N THR A 43 9.49 -6.48 -0.61
CA THR A 43 10.80 -5.81 -0.51
C THR A 43 10.81 -4.85 0.66
N MET A 44 11.97 -4.68 1.30
CA MET A 44 12.11 -3.75 2.42
C MET A 44 11.70 -2.32 2.06
N LYS A 45 12.09 -1.84 0.87
CA LYS A 45 11.71 -0.51 0.38
C LYS A 45 10.19 -0.34 0.35
N ARG A 46 9.48 -1.34 -0.18
CA ARG A 46 8.02 -1.34 -0.26
C ARG A 46 7.38 -1.37 1.13
N SER A 47 7.88 -2.23 2.02
CA SER A 47 7.42 -2.34 3.40
C SER A 47 7.60 -1.02 4.18
N THR A 48 8.72 -0.32 3.97
CA THR A 48 8.97 1.00 4.55
C THR A 48 8.01 2.06 3.99
N THR A 49 7.74 2.06 2.67
CA THR A 49 6.72 2.95 2.09
C THR A 49 5.33 2.65 2.66
N ALA A 50 4.98 1.38 2.83
CA ALA A 50 3.73 0.98 3.43
C ALA A 50 3.58 1.48 4.86
N LEU A 51 4.65 1.38 5.66
CA LEU A 51 4.61 1.83 7.04
C LEU A 51 4.39 3.34 7.14
N LYS A 52 5.08 4.15 6.34
CA LYS A 52 4.88 5.62 6.30
C LYS A 52 3.45 6.00 5.92
N VAL A 53 2.87 5.28 4.97
CA VAL A 53 1.47 5.47 4.59
C VAL A 53 0.57 5.18 5.79
N TYR A 54 0.73 4.02 6.45
CA TYR A 54 -0.08 3.68 7.62
C TYR A 54 0.11 4.64 8.79
N GLU A 55 1.32 5.09 9.05
CA GLU A 55 1.63 6.11 10.06
C GLU A 55 0.82 7.39 9.81
N SER A 56 0.75 7.85 8.55
CA SER A 56 -0.08 9.01 8.20
C SER A 56 -1.58 8.80 8.46
N PHE A 57 -2.10 7.57 8.29
CA PHE A 57 -3.49 7.25 8.62
C PHE A 57 -3.72 7.28 10.13
N LEU A 58 -2.77 6.76 10.91
CA LEU A 58 -2.85 6.74 12.37
C LEU A 58 -2.77 8.15 12.96
N GLU A 59 -1.83 8.98 12.49
CA GLU A 59 -1.74 10.38 12.90
C GLU A 59 -3.01 11.17 12.56
N THR A 60 -3.63 10.89 11.41
CA THR A 60 -4.88 11.55 11.01
C THR A 60 -6.05 11.13 11.90
N ALA A 61 -6.07 9.89 12.38
CA ALA A 61 -7.10 9.41 13.31
C ALA A 61 -6.99 10.06 14.69
N GLU A 62 -5.76 10.35 15.16
CA GLU A 62 -5.51 11.00 16.44
C GLU A 62 -5.76 12.52 16.42
N LYS A 63 -5.52 13.18 15.28
CA LYS A 63 -5.61 14.64 15.12
C LYS A 63 -6.98 15.10 14.59
N SER A 64 -8.09 14.60 15.13
CA SER A 64 -9.47 14.87 14.68
C SER A 64 -9.93 16.36 14.68
N THR A 65 -9.02 17.31 14.85
CA THR A 65 -9.26 18.75 14.82
C THR A 65 -8.17 19.48 14.03
N GLN A 66 -8.55 19.92 12.82
CA GLN A 66 -8.08 21.16 12.17
C GLN A 66 -6.73 21.24 11.44
N GLN A 67 -6.08 20.14 11.04
CA GLN A 67 -4.99 20.25 10.06
C GLN A 67 -5.35 19.57 8.74
N THR A 68 -5.15 20.29 7.64
CA THR A 68 -5.26 19.82 6.25
C THR A 68 -4.15 18.82 5.95
N VAL A 69 -4.15 17.67 6.63
CA VAL A 69 -3.31 16.54 6.25
C VAL A 69 -3.89 16.03 4.94
N GLN A 70 -3.08 16.06 3.87
CA GLN A 70 -3.52 15.57 2.57
C GLN A 70 -3.95 14.12 2.71
N LYS A 71 -5.26 13.88 2.58
CA LYS A 71 -5.81 12.54 2.68
C LYS A 71 -5.27 11.70 1.53
N PRO A 72 -4.72 10.50 1.79
CA PRO A 72 -4.27 9.60 0.74
C PRO A 72 -5.41 9.29 -0.25
N PHE A 73 -5.06 9.15 -1.53
CA PHE A 73 -6.02 8.94 -2.62
C PHE A 73 -6.87 7.67 -2.47
N PHE A 74 -6.35 6.67 -1.77
CA PHE A 74 -7.04 5.42 -1.52
C PHE A 74 -7.03 5.09 -0.04
N ASP A 75 -8.04 4.35 0.40
CA ASP A 75 -8.12 3.83 1.77
C ASP A 75 -7.26 2.55 1.89
N TYR A 76 -5.94 2.74 1.86
CA TYR A 76 -4.95 1.67 1.84
C TYR A 76 -5.11 0.62 2.98
N PRO A 77 -5.52 0.99 4.21
CA PRO A 77 -5.81 0.01 5.27
C PRO A 77 -6.86 -1.04 4.89
N LEU A 78 -7.88 -0.68 4.11
CA LEU A 78 -8.95 -1.61 3.71
C LEU A 78 -8.48 -2.73 2.77
N PHE A 79 -7.33 -2.56 2.13
CA PHE A 79 -6.82 -3.51 1.14
C PHE A 79 -5.92 -4.59 1.75
N ILE A 80 -5.53 -4.48 3.02
CA ILE A 80 -4.70 -5.49 3.68
C ILE A 80 -5.48 -6.79 3.78
N LYS A 81 -4.91 -7.88 3.27
CA LYS A 81 -5.39 -9.25 3.48
C LYS A 81 -4.37 -10.13 4.17
N GLU A 82 -3.08 -9.81 4.05
CA GLU A 82 -1.99 -10.58 4.63
C GLU A 82 -0.99 -9.63 5.29
N LEU A 83 -0.59 -9.96 6.53
CA LEU A 83 0.35 -9.15 7.31
C LEU A 83 1.55 -10.00 7.71
N ASN A 84 2.69 -9.76 7.06
CA ASN A 84 3.96 -10.41 7.43
C ASN A 84 4.59 -9.69 8.63
N TYR A 85 4.33 -10.21 9.84
CA TYR A 85 4.81 -9.62 11.09
C TYR A 85 6.34 -9.61 11.21
N THR A 86 7.03 -10.62 10.66
CA THR A 86 8.50 -10.71 10.69
C THR A 86 9.12 -9.53 9.93
N ASN A 87 8.62 -9.27 8.72
CA ASN A 87 9.10 -8.17 7.90
C ASN A 87 8.66 -6.80 8.45
N LEU A 88 7.45 -6.69 9.00
CA LEU A 88 6.99 -5.49 9.69
C LEU A 88 7.91 -5.14 10.86
N LEU A 89 8.23 -6.12 11.71
CA LEU A 89 9.11 -5.93 12.86
C LEU A 89 10.53 -5.54 12.41
N ALA A 90 11.04 -6.17 11.36
CA ALA A 90 12.33 -5.80 10.76
C ALA A 90 12.31 -4.37 10.20
N CYS A 91 11.24 -3.93 9.54
CA CYS A 91 11.06 -2.55 9.11
C CYS A 91 11.07 -1.55 10.27
N LEU A 92 10.32 -1.85 11.33
CA LEU A 92 10.24 -0.99 12.52
C LEU A 92 11.59 -0.83 13.21
N LYS A 93 12.38 -1.91 13.28
CA LYS A 93 13.74 -1.85 13.80
C LYS A 93 14.59 -0.90 12.96
N ILE A 94 14.58 -1.04 11.63
CA ILE A 94 15.36 -0.18 10.74
C ILE A 94 14.97 1.30 10.89
N MET A 95 13.68 1.61 10.93
CA MET A 95 13.20 3.00 11.04
C MET A 95 13.43 3.64 12.41
N ARG A 96 13.50 2.87 13.50
CA ARG A 96 13.81 3.42 14.83
C ARG A 96 15.29 3.77 15.04
N PHE A 97 16.17 3.27 14.18
CA PHE A 97 17.63 3.49 14.27
C PHE A 97 18.20 4.25 13.06
N ALA A 98 17.35 4.80 12.19
CA ALA A 98 17.72 5.63 11.04
C ALA A 98 17.34 7.09 11.30
#